data_AF-A0A7V9NHD8-F1
#
_entry.id   AF-A0A7V9NHD8-F1
#
_cell.length_a   1.000
_cell.length_b   1.000
_cell.length_c   1.000
_cell.angle_alpha   90.00
_cell.angle_beta   90.00
_cell.angle_gamma   90.00
#
_symmetry.space_group_name_H-M   'P 1'
#
loop_
_entity.id
_entity.type
_entity.pdbx_description
1 polymer ?
#
loop_
_entity_poly.entity_id
_entity_poly.type
_entity_poly.pdbx_seq_one_letter_code
_entity_poly.pdbx_strand_id
1 'polypeptide(L)'
;MNTRALILSALVLVSASACKKTPAADSTATSQPAATTEAPAPPKPMPAELPDVLARVNGQPVTKTDFERLVGNIEAGRGPIPADRRDEILRAALDQLITYTVMKQEVSSRKLEVSEAEVNS
;
A
#
# COMPACT_ATOMS: atom_id res chain seq x y z
N MET A 1 1.06 6.27 51.45
CA MET A 1 1.69 5.39 52.45
C MET A 1 1.51 3.95 51.96
N ASN A 2 2.47 3.13 51.57
CA ASN A 2 3.95 3.10 51.64
C ASN A 2 4.41 2.23 50.44
N THR A 3 5.22 2.73 49.50
CA THR A 3 6.68 2.47 49.37
C THR A 3 7.14 1.03 49.58
N ARG A 4 7.66 0.38 48.52
CA ARG A 4 8.91 -0.42 48.58
C ARG A 4 9.46 -0.84 47.20
N ALA A 5 10.69 -0.36 46.95
CA ALA A 5 11.81 -0.98 46.20
C ALA A 5 11.58 -1.27 44.71
N LEU A 6 12.10 -0.50 43.74
CA LEU A 6 13.50 -0.13 43.45
C LEU A 6 14.40 -1.35 43.27
N ILE A 7 14.50 -1.85 42.03
CA ILE A 7 15.70 -2.52 41.51
C ILE A 7 15.97 -1.96 40.11
N LEU A 8 16.80 -0.91 40.09
CA LEU A 8 17.68 -0.57 38.98
C LEU A 8 18.60 -1.77 38.72
N SER A 9 18.74 -2.20 37.47
CA SER A 9 19.92 -2.93 37.02
C SER A 9 20.13 -2.66 35.54
N ALA A 10 20.83 -1.57 35.26
CA ALA A 10 21.56 -1.38 34.02
C ALA A 10 22.89 -2.13 34.14
N LEU A 11 23.22 -3.02 33.20
CA LEU A 11 24.61 -3.26 32.83
C LEU A 11 24.72 -3.82 31.41
N VAL A 12 25.27 -2.97 30.55
CA VAL A 12 25.91 -3.25 29.28
C VAL A 12 27.01 -4.30 29.46
N LEU A 13 27.13 -5.29 28.58
CA LEU A 13 28.45 -5.84 28.20
C LEU A 13 28.39 -6.68 26.91
N VAL A 14 29.10 -6.15 25.91
CA VAL A 14 29.57 -6.79 24.68
C VAL A 14 30.38 -8.04 25.02
N SER A 15 30.18 -9.14 24.29
CA SER A 15 31.17 -10.22 24.16
C SER A 15 31.01 -10.95 22.83
N ALA A 16 31.90 -10.63 21.90
CA ALA A 16 32.24 -11.45 20.75
C ALA A 16 33.08 -12.65 21.20
N SER A 17 32.77 -13.85 20.67
CA SER A 17 33.72 -14.91 20.27
C SER A 17 33.07 -16.30 20.35
N ALA A 18 32.91 -16.95 19.20
CA ALA A 18 33.25 -18.37 19.01
C ALA A 18 32.93 -18.79 17.56
N CYS A 19 33.90 -18.61 16.66
CA CYS A 19 33.93 -19.28 15.37
C CYS A 19 34.04 -20.80 15.59
N LYS A 20 32.91 -21.52 15.51
CA LYS A 20 32.93 -22.97 15.32
C LYS A 20 32.98 -23.25 13.82
N LYS A 21 34.07 -23.92 13.42
CA LYS A 21 34.31 -24.52 12.11
C LYS A 21 33.14 -25.46 11.76
N THR A 22 32.30 -25.04 10.83
CA THR A 22 31.26 -25.88 10.18
C THR A 22 31.75 -26.25 8.78
N PRO A 23 31.55 -27.49 8.30
CA PRO A 23 32.08 -27.95 7.02
C PRO A 23 31.55 -27.11 5.86
N ALA A 24 32.40 -26.92 4.85
CA ALA A 24 32.01 -26.34 3.57
C ALA A 24 30.85 -27.17 2.98
N ALA A 25 29.64 -26.62 3.07
CA ALA A 25 28.58 -26.99 2.15
C ALA A 25 28.96 -26.36 0.81
N ASP A 26 28.98 -27.18 -0.23
CA ASP A 26 29.08 -26.76 -1.61
C ASP A 26 28.05 -25.65 -1.88
N SER A 27 28.51 -24.40 -1.86
CA SER A 27 27.79 -23.31 -2.48
C SER A 27 27.92 -23.51 -3.98
N THR A 28 27.02 -24.32 -4.54
CA THR A 28 26.63 -24.17 -5.93
C THR A 28 26.23 -22.71 -6.10
N ALA A 29 27.13 -21.92 -6.68
CA ALA A 29 26.84 -20.58 -7.15
C ALA A 29 25.82 -20.71 -8.27
N THR A 30 24.55 -20.77 -7.91
CA THR A 30 23.47 -20.50 -8.84
C THR A 30 23.66 -19.04 -9.23
N SER A 31 24.21 -18.82 -10.43
CA SER A 31 24.27 -17.51 -11.05
C SER A 31 22.84 -16.99 -11.13
N GLN A 32 22.46 -16.15 -10.17
CA GLN A 32 21.22 -15.41 -10.21
C GLN A 32 21.31 -14.50 -11.44
N PRO A 33 20.42 -14.64 -12.44
CA PRO A 33 20.38 -13.70 -13.55
C PRO A 33 20.18 -12.31 -12.97
N ALA A 34 21.08 -11.39 -13.31
CA ALA A 34 20.89 -9.98 -13.00
C ALA A 34 19.54 -9.56 -13.59
N ALA A 35 18.57 -9.27 -12.74
CA ALA A 35 17.31 -8.67 -13.15
C ALA A 35 17.67 -7.35 -13.82
N THR A 36 17.60 -7.34 -15.14
CA THR A 36 17.74 -6.10 -15.92
C THR A 36 16.51 -5.28 -15.56
N THR A 37 16.71 -4.17 -14.85
CA THR A 37 15.65 -3.19 -14.61
C THR A 37 15.26 -2.61 -15.96
N GLU A 38 14.27 -3.22 -16.59
CA GLU A 38 13.67 -2.73 -17.82
C GLU A 38 13.05 -1.36 -17.52
N ALA A 39 13.38 -0.36 -18.34
CA ALA A 39 12.80 0.96 -18.21
C ALA A 39 11.26 0.83 -18.31
N PRO A 40 10.47 1.50 -17.46
CA PRO A 40 9.02 1.34 -17.46
C PRO A 40 8.47 1.63 -18.85
N ALA A 41 7.80 0.65 -19.46
CA ALA A 41 7.13 0.84 -20.74
C ALA A 41 6.15 2.02 -20.65
N PRO A 42 5.98 2.81 -21.73
CA PRO A 42 5.05 3.92 -21.73
C PRO A 42 3.65 3.39 -21.36
N PRO A 43 2.94 4.09 -20.46
CA PRO A 43 1.72 3.58 -19.90
C PRO A 43 0.65 3.43 -20.98
N LYS A 44 -0.05 2.30 -20.98
CA LYS A 44 -1.14 2.02 -21.94
C LYS A 44 -2.23 3.09 -21.83
N PRO A 45 -2.84 3.52 -22.94
CA PRO A 45 -3.97 4.44 -22.89
C PRO A 45 -5.13 3.82 -22.12
N MET A 46 -5.96 4.67 -21.52
CA MET A 46 -7.11 4.17 -20.78
C MET A 46 -8.18 3.67 -21.74
N PRO A 47 -8.71 2.45 -21.55
CA PRO A 47 -9.81 1.95 -22.37
C PRO A 47 -11.02 2.89 -22.31
N ALA A 48 -11.68 3.08 -23.46
CA ALA A 48 -12.95 3.82 -23.52
C ALA A 48 -14.08 3.05 -22.82
N GLU A 49 -14.05 1.73 -22.95
CA GLU A 49 -14.96 0.83 -22.24
C GLU A 49 -14.26 0.22 -21.04
N LEU A 50 -14.78 0.54 -19.85
CA LEU A 50 -14.28 0.03 -18.59
C LEU A 50 -15.08 -1.22 -18.16
N PRO A 51 -14.42 -2.32 -17.76
CA PRO A 51 -15.08 -3.49 -17.21
C PRO A 51 -15.67 -3.20 -15.81
N ASP A 52 -16.60 -4.03 -15.35
CA ASP A 52 -17.25 -3.83 -14.04
C ASP A 52 -16.28 -3.86 -12.86
N VAL A 53 -15.21 -4.66 -12.97
CA VAL A 53 -14.11 -4.73 -12.01
C VAL A 53 -12.84 -4.22 -12.67
N LEU A 54 -12.33 -3.09 -12.19
CA LEU A 54 -11.14 -2.43 -12.74
C LEU A 54 -9.85 -3.01 -12.16
N ALA A 55 -9.88 -3.37 -10.89
CA ALA A 55 -8.74 -3.96 -10.19
C ALA A 55 -9.23 -4.85 -9.03
N ARG A 56 -8.31 -5.67 -8.50
CA ARG A 56 -8.53 -6.40 -7.26
C ARG A 56 -7.39 -6.13 -6.30
N VAL A 57 -7.73 -5.71 -5.08
CA VAL A 57 -6.78 -5.44 -4.00
C VAL A 57 -7.05 -6.44 -2.90
N ASN A 58 -6.12 -7.37 -2.65
CA ASN A 58 -6.30 -8.44 -1.65
C ASN A 58 -7.63 -9.20 -1.78
N GLY A 59 -8.08 -9.42 -3.01
CA GLY A 59 -9.36 -10.09 -3.31
C GLY A 59 -10.60 -9.20 -3.24
N GLN A 60 -10.50 -7.95 -2.75
CA GLN A 60 -11.60 -6.98 -2.81
C GLN A 60 -11.66 -6.33 -4.20
N PRO A 61 -12.84 -6.26 -4.84
CA PRO A 61 -13.00 -5.63 -6.14
C PRO A 61 -12.97 -4.10 -6.02
N VAL A 62 -12.21 -3.46 -6.91
CA VAL A 62 -12.33 -2.03 -7.20
C VAL A 62 -13.28 -1.91 -8.39
N THR A 63 -14.47 -1.36 -8.15
CA THR A 63 -15.57 -1.40 -9.13
C THR A 63 -15.57 -0.19 -10.05
N LYS A 64 -16.14 -0.35 -11.24
CA LYS A 64 -16.43 0.73 -12.17
C LYS A 64 -17.30 1.81 -11.55
N THR A 65 -18.34 1.43 -10.81
CA THR A 65 -19.26 2.37 -10.16
C THR A 65 -18.55 3.28 -9.15
N ASP A 66 -17.64 2.72 -8.34
CA ASP A 66 -16.85 3.52 -7.41
C ASP A 66 -15.92 4.50 -8.11
N PHE A 67 -15.33 4.05 -9.22
CA PHE A 67 -14.47 4.87 -10.06
C PHE A 67 -15.23 6.01 -10.75
N GLU A 68 -16.38 5.73 -11.37
CA GLU A 68 -17.23 6.75 -11.99
C GLU A 68 -17.72 7.78 -10.98
N ARG A 69 -18.09 7.35 -9.77
CA ARG A 69 -18.45 8.26 -8.68
C ARG A 69 -17.28 9.17 -8.29
N LEU A 70 -16.07 8.62 -8.17
CA LEU A 70 -14.88 9.42 -7.87
C LEU A 70 -14.58 10.43 -9.00
N VAL A 71 -14.66 10.01 -10.26
CA VAL A 71 -14.48 10.88 -11.42
C VAL A 71 -15.54 11.99 -11.44
N GLY A 72 -16.81 11.66 -11.21
CA GLY A 72 -17.88 12.65 -11.11
C GLY A 72 -17.66 13.66 -10.00
N ASN A 73 -17.11 13.24 -8.85
CA ASN A 73 -16.74 14.15 -7.77
C ASN A 73 -15.56 15.07 -8.15
N ILE A 74 -14.58 14.57 -8.90
CA ILE A 74 -13.47 15.38 -9.43
C ILE A 74 -14.02 16.44 -10.39
N GLU A 75 -14.91 16.04 -11.31
CA GLU A 75 -15.53 16.94 -12.27
C GLU A 75 -16.42 17.98 -11.61
N ALA A 76 -17.18 17.60 -10.58
CA ALA A 76 -17.99 18.52 -9.79
C ALA A 76 -17.12 19.56 -9.05
N GLY A 77 -15.94 19.17 -8.56
CA GLY A 77 -15.05 20.06 -7.82
C GLY A 77 -14.13 20.92 -8.68
N ARG A 78 -13.78 20.49 -9.90
CA ARG A 78 -12.74 21.13 -10.73
C ARG A 78 -13.19 21.48 -12.14
N GLY A 79 -14.42 21.11 -12.52
CA GLY A 79 -14.91 21.21 -13.89
C GLY A 79 -14.55 19.97 -14.74
N PRO A 80 -15.02 19.92 -15.99
CA PRO A 80 -14.86 18.77 -16.87
C PRO A 80 -13.39 18.42 -17.13
N ILE A 81 -13.10 17.12 -17.26
CA ILE A 81 -11.74 16.63 -17.51
C ILE A 81 -11.28 17.03 -18.92
N PRO A 82 -10.14 17.74 -19.07
CA PRO A 82 -9.58 18.07 -20.37
C PRO A 82 -9.15 16.81 -21.15
N ALA A 83 -9.44 16.76 -22.45
CA ALA A 83 -9.18 15.60 -23.28
C ALA A 83 -7.68 15.26 -23.40
N ASP A 84 -6.81 16.26 -23.38
CA ASP A 84 -5.36 16.13 -23.44
C ASP A 84 -4.77 15.49 -22.17
N ARG A 85 -5.45 15.60 -21.03
CA ARG A 85 -5.02 15.01 -19.75
C ARG A 85 -5.95 13.93 -19.21
N ARG A 86 -6.91 13.48 -20.01
CA ARG A 86 -7.90 12.48 -19.60
C ARG A 86 -7.25 11.24 -19.02
N ASP A 87 -6.28 10.67 -19.73
CA ASP A 87 -5.65 9.41 -19.32
C ASP A 87 -4.81 9.56 -18.05
N GLU A 88 -4.14 10.70 -17.88
CA GLU A 88 -3.38 11.02 -16.67
C GLU A 88 -4.31 11.14 -15.47
N ILE A 89 -5.36 11.94 -15.59
CA ILE A 89 -6.30 12.23 -14.50
C ILE A 89 -7.07 10.96 -14.12
N LEU A 90 -7.57 10.22 -15.10
CA LEU A 90 -8.33 9.01 -14.83
C LEU A 90 -7.44 7.92 -14.21
N ARG A 91 -6.15 7.83 -14.60
CA ARG A 91 -5.22 6.91 -13.94
C ARG A 91 -4.97 7.33 -12.48
N ALA A 92 -4.72 8.61 -12.25
CA ALA A 92 -4.54 9.13 -10.89
C ALA A 92 -5.79 8.88 -10.02
N ALA A 93 -6.99 9.00 -10.58
CA ALA A 93 -8.23 8.65 -9.89
C ALA A 93 -8.30 7.16 -9.53
N LEU A 94 -7.87 6.27 -10.43
CA LEU A 94 -7.84 4.83 -10.17
C LEU A 94 -6.84 4.49 -9.06
N ASP A 95 -5.64 5.10 -9.10
CA ASP A 95 -4.61 4.92 -8.07
C ASP A 95 -5.09 5.44 -6.71
N GLN A 96 -5.80 6.57 -6.68
CA GLN A 96 -6.42 7.09 -5.48
C GLN A 96 -7.47 6.12 -4.93
N LEU A 97 -8.31 5.52 -5.79
CA LEU A 97 -9.33 4.56 -5.37
C LEU A 97 -8.73 3.27 -4.83
N ILE A 98 -7.65 2.78 -5.44
CA ILE A 98 -6.87 1.64 -4.94
C ILE A 98 -6.30 1.97 -3.55
N THR A 99 -5.69 3.15 -3.40
CA THR A 99 -5.13 3.61 -2.13
C THR A 99 -6.20 3.66 -1.04
N TYR A 100 -7.35 4.27 -1.34
CA TYR A 100 -8.50 4.30 -0.43
C TYR A 100 -8.98 2.90 -0.05
N THR A 101 -8.99 1.97 -1.01
CA THR A 101 -9.40 0.58 -0.76
C THR A 101 -8.46 -0.11 0.22
N VAL A 102 -7.14 0.06 0.07
CA VAL A 102 -6.15 -0.47 1.02
C VAL A 102 -6.35 0.14 2.40
N MET A 103 -6.54 1.47 2.48
CA MET A 103 -6.78 2.14 3.77
C MET A 103 -8.05 1.62 4.44
N LYS A 104 -9.13 1.43 3.68
CA LYS A 104 -10.39 0.87 4.20
C LYS A 104 -10.19 -0.56 4.74
N GLN A 105 -9.44 -1.39 4.01
CA GLN A 105 -9.10 -2.73 4.47
C GLN A 105 -8.33 -2.70 5.79
N GLU A 106 -7.41 -1.76 5.96
CA GLU A 106 -6.63 -1.62 7.19
C GLU A 106 -7.45 -1.08 8.37
N VAL A 107 -8.36 -0.14 8.14
CA VAL A 107 -9.32 0.33 9.15
C VAL A 107 -10.19 -0.83 9.62
N SER A 108 -10.71 -1.64 8.68
CA SER A 108 -11.49 -2.83 8.98
C SER A 108 -10.68 -3.91 9.70
N SER A 109 -9.41 -4.15 9.29
CA SER A 109 -8.53 -5.13 9.93
C SER A 109 -8.25 -4.78 11.39
N ARG A 110 -8.14 -3.48 11.68
CA ARG A 110 -7.92 -2.92 13.01
C ARG A 110 -9.19 -2.70 13.82
N LYS A 111 -10.37 -2.95 13.25
CA LYS A 111 -11.68 -2.73 13.88
C LYS A 111 -11.84 -1.30 14.42
N LEU A 112 -11.35 -0.33 13.67
CA LEU A 112 -11.54 1.08 13.99
C LEU A 112 -12.96 1.47 13.56
N GLU A 113 -13.82 1.73 14.54
CA GLU A 113 -15.18 2.20 14.33
C GLU A 113 -15.27 3.68 14.71
N VAL A 114 -15.98 4.45 13.90
CA VAL A 114 -16.30 5.86 14.17
C VAL A 114 -17.79 5.91 14.46
N SER A 115 -18.17 6.50 15.60
CA SER A 115 -19.55 6.67 15.99
C SER A 115 -20.19 7.89 15.31
N GLU A 116 -21.52 7.86 15.14
CA GLU A 116 -22.28 9.00 14.61
C GLU A 116 -22.09 10.28 15.45
N ALA A 117 -21.85 10.14 16.76
CA ALA A 117 -21.58 11.27 17.64
C ALA A 117 -20.25 11.98 17.29
N GLU A 118 -19.24 11.25 16.83
CA GLU A 118 -17.94 11.79 16.42
C GLU A 118 -17.99 12.44 15.03
N VAL A 119 -18.94 12.06 14.18
CA VAL A 119 -19.11 12.66 12.84
C VAL A 119 -19.84 14.01 12.89
N ASN A 120 -20.72 14.20 13.88
CA ASN A 120 -21.60 15.37 14.00
C ASN A 120 -21.12 16.45 15.00
N SER A 121 -19.89 16.33 15.52
CA SER A 121 -19.26 17.30 16.44
C SER A 121 -18.47 18.38 15.70
#